data_AF-A0A1X6N7U3-F1
#
_entry.id   AF-A0A1X6N7U3-F1
#
_cell.length_a   1.000
_cell.length_b   1.000
_cell.length_c   1.000
_cell.angle_alpha   90.00
_cell.angle_beta   90.00
_cell.angle_gamma   90.00
#
_symmetry.space_group_name_H-M   'P 1'
#
loop_
_entity.id
_entity.type
_entity.pdbx_description
1 polymer ?
#
loop_
_entity_poly.entity_id
_entity_poly.type
_entity_poly.pdbx_seq_one_letter_code
_entity_poly.pdbx_strand_id
1 'polypeptide(L)'
;MDGLHTLEFQDFQYMGWSRLGFFRGSKMAGRLRTLVLHNIDWCQVEDVLEDIVAMDNLQTLEMKGVLDRFSEPWPEKSSCTQSLPSHPSLKTLRLSNCKGAHVSTLVRVFPNLREFTTSICSFVPDATDCWPALDHLCALHLSELADWPNNCQVHSLTVRETVSQKSSYKYLELLRRTSPVRLSMYMDTNKDCLSLGELERCVPRLRVLELSVIAEPHDLKVWLFDRLVPMLSLIGAPYLEIRLDIESDTELSQRTAEEVECLRELPLQIARNIPSAKVALHTILIQPLVYPQ
;
A
#
# COMPACT_ATOMS: atom_id res chain seq x y z
N MET A 1 26.50 20.66 15.35
CA MET A 1 25.22 21.17 14.82
C MET A 1 24.69 20.11 13.89
N ASP A 2 23.82 19.26 14.42
CA ASP A 2 23.18 18.18 13.68
C ASP A 2 22.27 18.78 12.60
N GLY A 3 22.53 18.39 11.35
CA GLY A 3 21.92 18.98 10.18
C GLY A 3 20.46 18.55 10.03
N LEU A 4 19.62 19.47 9.56
CA LEU A 4 18.24 19.17 9.21
C LEU A 4 18.20 18.14 8.07
N HIS A 5 17.79 16.90 8.37
CA HIS A 5 17.70 15.79 7.40
C HIS A 5 16.29 15.58 6.84
N THR A 6 15.30 16.15 7.51
CA THR A 6 13.88 16.08 7.16
C THR A 6 13.34 17.48 6.99
N LEU A 7 12.55 17.68 5.94
CA LEU A 7 11.86 18.94 5.68
C LEU A 7 10.42 18.65 5.32
N GLU A 8 9.51 19.40 5.92
CA GLU A 8 8.07 19.26 5.73
C GLU A 8 7.47 20.61 5.33
N PHE A 9 6.61 20.60 4.31
CA PHE A 9 5.85 21.75 3.86
C PHE A 9 4.36 21.43 3.87
N GLN A 10 3.54 22.42 4.25
CA GLN A 10 2.09 22.29 4.33
C GLN A 10 1.40 23.54 3.77
N ASP A 11 0.26 23.35 3.11
CA ASP A 11 -0.69 24.38 2.65
C ASP A 11 -0.08 25.44 1.73
N PHE A 12 0.59 24.99 0.67
CA PHE A 12 1.20 25.88 -0.32
C PHE A 12 0.23 26.21 -1.47
N GLN A 13 -0.18 27.49 -1.56
CA GLN A 13 -0.86 28.02 -2.73
C GLN A 13 0.17 28.40 -3.82
N TYR A 14 -0.15 28.11 -5.08
CA TYR A 14 0.66 28.24 -6.31
C TYR A 14 1.60 29.46 -6.41
N MET A 15 1.25 30.60 -5.80
CA MET A 15 2.12 31.79 -5.77
C MET A 15 3.45 31.58 -5.03
N GLY A 16 3.60 30.48 -4.29
CA GLY A 16 4.85 30.10 -3.63
C GLY A 16 5.69 29.01 -4.32
N TRP A 17 5.15 28.29 -5.32
CA TRP A 17 5.80 27.08 -5.86
C TRP A 17 6.99 27.35 -6.77
N SER A 18 7.03 28.52 -7.41
CA SER A 18 8.23 29.07 -8.08
C SER A 18 9.45 29.27 -7.15
N ARG A 19 9.36 28.87 -5.87
CA ARG A 19 10.40 28.99 -4.84
C ARG A 19 10.98 27.67 -4.31
N LEU A 20 10.69 26.48 -4.85
CA LEU A 20 11.63 25.35 -4.61
C LEU A 20 13.02 25.62 -5.24
N GLY A 21 13.10 26.61 -6.14
CA GLY A 21 14.35 27.30 -6.49
C GLY A 21 15.17 27.80 -5.28
N PHE A 22 14.59 27.91 -4.08
CA PHE A 22 15.30 28.14 -2.81
C PHE A 22 16.35 27.07 -2.52
N PHE A 23 16.14 25.84 -2.97
CA PHE A 23 17.08 24.73 -2.80
C PHE A 23 18.12 24.63 -3.91
N ARG A 24 17.88 25.24 -5.07
CA ARG A 24 18.87 25.26 -6.17
C ARG A 24 20.11 26.02 -5.71
N GLY A 25 21.19 25.28 -5.47
CA GLY A 25 22.47 25.81 -4.98
C GLY A 25 22.60 25.93 -3.46
N SER A 26 21.60 25.49 -2.67
CA SER A 26 21.71 25.51 -1.21
C SER A 26 22.46 24.28 -0.70
N LYS A 27 23.39 24.48 0.26
CA LYS A 27 24.08 23.37 0.96
C LYS A 27 23.10 22.45 1.72
N MET A 28 21.88 22.92 1.95
CA MET A 28 20.82 22.18 2.63
C MET A 28 20.20 21.12 1.71
N ALA A 29 20.02 21.42 0.41
CA ALA A 29 19.49 20.48 -0.56
C ALA A 29 20.32 19.19 -0.63
N GLY A 30 21.65 19.33 -0.67
CA GLY A 30 22.59 18.21 -0.67
C GLY A 30 22.67 17.43 0.66
N ARG A 31 21.94 17.80 1.72
CA ARG A 31 21.91 17.07 3.00
C ARG A 31 20.55 16.47 3.33
N LEU A 32 19.53 16.88 2.60
CA LEU A 32 18.16 16.45 2.82
C LEU A 32 18.01 14.98 2.44
N ARG A 33 17.38 14.21 3.32
CA ARG A 33 17.10 12.78 3.12
C ARG A 33 15.61 12.51 3.02
N THR A 34 14.79 13.33 3.68
CA THR A 34 13.34 13.20 3.67
C THR A 34 12.70 14.52 3.31
N LEU A 35 11.82 14.49 2.32
CA LEU A 35 10.97 15.61 1.93
C LEU A 35 9.51 15.18 2.04
N VAL A 36 8.73 15.95 2.78
CA VAL A 36 7.30 15.74 2.96
C VAL A 36 6.57 16.97 2.48
N LEU A 37 5.60 16.78 1.59
CA LEU A 37 4.86 17.85 0.94
C LEU A 37 3.36 17.61 1.09
N HIS A 38 2.66 18.55 1.72
CA HIS A 38 1.22 18.47 1.96
C HIS A 38 0.47 19.64 1.31
N ASN A 39 -0.69 19.31 0.72
CA ASN A 39 -1.65 20.24 0.13
C ASN A 39 -0.99 21.19 -0.88
N ILE A 40 -0.41 20.59 -1.92
CA ILE A 40 0.12 21.35 -3.06
C ILE A 40 -0.97 21.43 -4.11
N ASP A 41 -1.75 22.50 -4.04
CA ASP A 41 -2.72 22.78 -5.07
C ASP A 41 -2.05 23.38 -6.32
N TRP A 42 -2.61 23.08 -7.50
CA TRP A 42 -2.22 23.65 -8.79
C TRP A 42 -0.83 23.23 -9.29
N CYS A 43 -0.39 22.02 -8.97
CA CYS A 43 0.90 21.48 -9.40
C CYS A 43 0.73 20.04 -9.89
N GLN A 44 1.38 19.69 -10.99
CA GLN A 44 1.47 18.30 -11.43
C GLN A 44 2.59 17.58 -10.67
N VAL A 45 2.51 16.26 -10.54
CA VAL A 45 3.55 15.48 -9.88
C VAL A 45 4.90 15.70 -10.57
N GLU A 46 4.90 15.77 -11.89
CA GLU A 46 6.07 15.99 -12.74
C GLU A 46 6.76 17.33 -12.47
N ASP A 47 6.01 18.41 -12.21
CA ASP A 47 6.57 19.70 -11.82
C ASP A 47 7.36 19.59 -10.50
N VAL A 48 6.85 18.82 -9.54
CA VAL A 48 7.56 18.52 -8.28
C VAL A 48 8.87 17.79 -8.54
N LEU A 49 8.85 16.83 -9.46
CA LEU A 49 10.03 16.05 -9.82
C LEU A 49 11.13 16.92 -10.45
N GLU A 50 10.79 17.94 -11.23
CA GLU A 50 11.74 18.92 -11.78
C GLU A 50 12.40 19.82 -10.72
N ASP A 51 11.73 20.01 -9.59
CA ASP A 51 12.22 20.90 -8.54
C ASP A 51 13.09 20.20 -7.50
N ILE A 52 12.86 18.91 -7.26
CA ILE A 52 13.67 18.10 -6.34
C ILE A 52 15.03 17.67 -6.93
N VAL A 53 15.32 18.06 -8.18
CA VAL A 53 16.56 17.73 -8.92
C VAL A 53 17.82 18.06 -8.15
N ALA A 54 17.83 19.15 -7.37
CA ALA A 54 18.98 19.57 -6.57
C ALA A 54 19.19 18.75 -5.28
N MET A 55 18.33 17.78 -4.99
CA MET A 55 18.31 16.99 -3.75
C MET A 55 18.91 15.59 -3.97
N ASP A 56 20.19 15.52 -4.35
CA ASP A 56 20.88 14.28 -4.74
C ASP A 56 20.91 13.17 -3.67
N ASN A 57 20.70 13.53 -2.40
CA ASN A 57 20.72 12.61 -1.26
C ASN A 57 19.32 12.26 -0.73
N LEU A 58 18.26 12.67 -1.44
CA LEU A 58 16.89 12.39 -1.04
C LEU A 58 16.64 10.88 -1.08
N GLN A 59 16.18 10.33 0.04
CA GLN A 59 15.88 8.91 0.25
C GLN A 59 14.37 8.67 0.34
N THR A 60 13.64 9.64 0.87
CA THR A 60 12.19 9.55 1.09
C THR A 60 11.50 10.79 0.54
N LEU A 61 10.50 10.58 -0.31
CA LEU A 61 9.58 11.61 -0.77
C LEU A 61 8.15 11.23 -0.40
N GLU A 62 7.47 12.12 0.30
CA GLU A 62 6.05 12.03 0.57
C GLU A 62 5.33 13.23 -0.03
N MET A 63 4.28 12.94 -0.80
CA MET A 63 3.43 13.92 -1.44
C MET A 63 1.97 13.62 -1.12
N LYS A 64 1.29 14.57 -0.48
CA LYS A 64 -0.13 14.48 -0.13
C LYS A 64 -0.89 15.65 -0.75
N GLY A 65 -1.91 15.36 -1.55
CA GLY A 65 -2.77 16.37 -2.14
C GLY A 65 -2.08 17.18 -3.23
N VAL A 66 -1.31 16.51 -4.10
CA VAL A 66 -0.80 17.11 -5.35
C VAL A 66 -1.87 16.91 -6.42
N LEU A 67 -2.70 17.92 -6.62
CA LEU A 67 -3.88 17.83 -7.46
C LEU A 67 -3.72 18.68 -8.71
N ASP A 68 -3.79 18.02 -9.87
CA ASP A 68 -4.11 18.71 -11.12
C ASP A 68 -5.58 19.16 -11.06
N ARG A 69 -5.79 20.43 -10.71
CA ARG A 69 -7.12 21.04 -10.66
C ARG A 69 -7.62 21.48 -12.03
N PHE A 70 -6.86 21.27 -13.11
CA PHE A 70 -7.34 21.56 -14.46
C PHE A 70 -8.03 20.33 -15.04
N SER A 71 -9.37 20.33 -14.97
CA SER A 71 -10.23 19.50 -15.82
C SER A 71 -10.32 20.03 -17.26
N GLU A 72 -9.76 21.21 -17.51
CA GLU A 72 -9.56 21.74 -18.86
C GLU A 72 -8.18 21.30 -19.35
N PRO A 73 -8.03 20.86 -20.61
CA PRO A 73 -6.72 20.56 -21.16
C PRO A 73 -5.89 21.85 -21.07
N TRP A 74 -4.99 21.91 -20.09
CA TRP A 74 -4.04 22.99 -20.01
C TRP A 74 -3.28 23.03 -21.34
N PRO A 75 -3.08 24.23 -21.91
CA PRO A 75 -2.71 24.38 -23.31
C PRO A 75 -1.41 23.63 -23.49
N GLU A 76 -1.48 22.51 -24.23
CA GLU A 76 -0.40 21.59 -24.60
C GLU A 76 0.97 22.16 -24.17
N LYS A 77 1.27 22.10 -22.87
CA LYS A 77 2.63 22.20 -22.42
C LYS A 77 3.12 20.81 -22.69
N SER A 78 3.43 20.63 -23.98
CA SER A 78 4.47 19.80 -24.51
C SER A 78 4.67 18.60 -23.62
N SER A 79 4.03 17.48 -23.99
CA SER A 79 4.63 16.15 -23.90
C SER A 79 5.94 16.21 -23.13
N CYS A 80 5.94 15.89 -21.83
CA CYS A 80 7.15 15.81 -21.01
C CYS A 80 8.09 14.78 -21.67
N THR A 81 8.81 15.27 -22.68
CA THR A 81 9.77 14.60 -23.55
C THR A 81 11.17 15.10 -23.21
N GLN A 82 11.28 16.13 -22.36
CA GLN A 82 12.48 16.37 -21.60
C GLN A 82 12.58 15.26 -20.56
N SER A 83 13.67 14.48 -20.62
CA SER A 83 13.92 13.44 -19.64
C SER A 83 14.11 14.09 -18.28
N LEU A 84 13.13 13.93 -17.38
CA LEU A 84 13.34 14.24 -15.97
C LEU A 84 14.60 13.50 -15.48
N PRO A 85 15.46 14.17 -14.71
CA PRO A 85 16.69 13.55 -14.23
C PRO A 85 16.36 12.44 -13.24
N SER A 86 17.23 11.44 -13.19
CA SER A 86 17.06 10.31 -12.29
C SER A 86 17.51 10.65 -10.87
N HIS A 87 16.74 10.18 -9.89
CA HIS A 87 17.01 10.19 -8.46
C HIS A 87 17.23 8.76 -7.94
N PRO A 88 18.42 8.16 -8.21
CA PRO A 88 18.71 6.79 -7.81
C PRO A 88 18.88 6.60 -6.29
N SER A 89 19.05 7.70 -5.55
CA SER A 89 19.15 7.72 -4.08
C SER A 89 17.82 7.40 -3.41
N LEU A 90 16.69 7.73 -4.06
CA LEU A 90 15.36 7.62 -3.48
C LEU A 90 14.95 6.15 -3.34
N LYS A 91 14.48 5.78 -2.13
CA LYS A 91 14.11 4.42 -1.74
C LYS A 91 12.65 4.30 -1.36
N THR A 92 12.05 5.36 -0.81
CA THR A 92 10.68 5.36 -0.32
C THR A 92 9.89 6.49 -0.97
N LEU A 93 8.79 6.15 -1.63
CA LEU A 93 7.87 7.09 -2.25
C LEU A 93 6.47 6.87 -1.67
N ARG A 94 5.86 7.94 -1.16
CA ARG A 94 4.51 7.94 -0.60
C ARG A 94 3.68 8.97 -1.34
N LEU A 95 2.64 8.51 -2.01
CA LEU A 95 1.68 9.35 -2.71
C LEU A 95 0.32 9.24 -2.02
N SER A 96 -0.31 10.36 -1.74
CA SER A 96 -1.65 10.40 -1.18
C SER A 96 -2.46 11.49 -1.86
N ASN A 97 -3.65 11.18 -2.34
CA ASN A 97 -4.51 12.14 -3.03
C ASN A 97 -3.79 12.86 -4.19
N CYS A 98 -3.01 12.11 -4.97
CA CYS A 98 -2.30 12.59 -6.17
C CYS A 98 -3.01 12.08 -7.43
N LYS A 99 -3.23 12.97 -8.42
CA LYS A 99 -3.96 12.61 -9.65
C LYS A 99 -3.14 12.93 -10.90
N GLY A 100 -3.23 12.06 -11.91
CA GLY A 100 -2.66 12.31 -13.24
C GLY A 100 -1.19 11.95 -13.37
N ALA A 101 -0.57 11.35 -12.35
CA ALA A 101 0.84 10.96 -12.40
C ALA A 101 1.07 9.82 -13.39
N HIS A 102 2.12 9.96 -14.19
CA HIS A 102 2.59 8.94 -15.12
C HIS A 102 3.47 7.90 -14.42
N VAL A 103 3.07 6.63 -14.44
CA VAL A 103 3.84 5.54 -13.79
C VAL A 103 5.20 5.38 -14.45
N SER A 104 5.25 5.41 -15.78
CA SER A 104 6.51 5.30 -16.54
C SER A 104 7.53 6.36 -16.12
N THR A 105 7.05 7.58 -15.86
CA THR A 105 7.84 8.70 -15.39
C THR A 105 8.38 8.45 -13.99
N LEU A 106 7.54 8.03 -13.05
CA LEU A 106 7.96 7.69 -11.69
C LEU A 106 9.00 6.56 -11.67
N VAL A 107 8.85 5.55 -12.52
CA VAL A 107 9.80 4.44 -12.65
C VAL A 107 11.16 4.93 -13.15
N ARG A 108 11.16 5.78 -14.18
CA ARG A 108 12.39 6.35 -14.76
C ARG A 108 13.12 7.28 -13.79
N VAL A 109 12.38 8.12 -13.07
CA VAL A 109 12.94 9.07 -12.13
C VAL A 109 13.47 8.34 -10.89
N PHE A 110 12.79 7.31 -10.38
CA PHE A 110 13.17 6.59 -9.17
C PHE A 110 13.54 5.13 -9.43
N PRO A 111 14.65 4.83 -10.14
CA PRO A 111 14.93 3.47 -10.64
C PRO A 111 15.24 2.46 -9.53
N ASN A 112 15.67 2.91 -8.35
CA ASN A 112 16.06 2.06 -7.23
C ASN A 112 15.05 2.11 -6.06
N LEU A 113 13.79 2.41 -6.36
CA LEU A 113 12.72 2.45 -5.37
C LEU A 113 12.54 1.08 -4.71
N ARG A 114 12.40 1.08 -3.38
CA ARG A 114 12.23 -0.12 -2.55
C ARG A 114 10.84 -0.19 -1.95
N GLU A 115 10.26 0.97 -1.62
CA GLU A 115 8.97 1.08 -0.96
C GLU A 115 8.09 2.08 -1.73
N PHE A 116 6.91 1.63 -2.12
CA PHE A 116 5.90 2.46 -2.74
C PHE A 116 4.59 2.36 -1.99
N THR A 117 4.07 3.50 -1.53
CA THR A 117 2.75 3.60 -0.89
C THR A 117 1.88 4.58 -1.65
N THR A 118 0.66 4.15 -1.99
CA THR A 118 -0.37 4.97 -2.62
C THR A 118 -1.65 5.00 -1.78
N SER A 119 -2.35 6.13 -1.79
CA SER A 119 -3.65 6.27 -1.13
C SER A 119 -4.50 7.32 -1.86
N ILE A 120 -5.67 6.95 -2.38
CA ILE A 120 -6.57 7.86 -3.08
C ILE A 120 -5.89 8.50 -4.31
N CYS A 121 -5.06 7.74 -5.02
CA CYS A 121 -4.39 8.21 -6.23
C CYS A 121 -5.06 7.68 -7.50
N SER A 122 -4.87 8.39 -8.61
CA SER A 122 -5.21 7.91 -9.96
C SER A 122 -4.03 8.10 -10.89
N PHE A 123 -3.60 7.02 -11.54
CA PHE A 123 -2.43 6.99 -12.41
C PHE A 123 -2.84 6.93 -13.88
N VAL A 124 -2.01 7.50 -14.75
CA VAL A 124 -2.18 7.33 -16.20
C VAL A 124 -1.55 5.99 -16.60
N PRO A 125 -2.31 5.07 -17.24
CA PRO A 125 -1.78 3.78 -17.66
C PRO A 125 -0.94 3.96 -18.94
N ASP A 126 0.38 4.16 -18.79
CA ASP A 126 1.21 4.68 -19.89
C ASP A 126 2.42 3.81 -20.28
N ALA A 127 2.83 2.82 -19.49
CA ALA A 127 3.87 1.86 -19.89
C ALA A 127 3.88 0.61 -18.99
N THR A 128 4.40 -0.52 -19.49
CA THR A 128 4.66 -1.75 -18.69
C THR A 128 5.91 -1.67 -17.81
N ASP A 129 6.46 -0.47 -17.62
CA ASP A 129 7.68 -0.27 -16.84
C ASP A 129 7.45 -0.65 -15.38
N CYS A 130 8.50 -1.17 -14.75
CA CYS A 130 8.42 -1.54 -13.35
C CYS A 130 9.71 -1.33 -12.57
N TRP A 131 9.59 -1.23 -11.25
CA TRP A 131 10.70 -1.10 -10.33
C TRP A 131 11.28 -2.47 -9.99
N PRO A 132 12.43 -2.87 -10.56
CA PRO A 132 12.99 -4.21 -10.36
C PRO A 132 13.42 -4.47 -8.92
N ALA A 133 13.64 -3.41 -8.15
CA ALA A 133 14.10 -3.45 -6.76
C ALA A 133 12.95 -3.23 -5.74
N LEU A 134 11.69 -3.15 -6.19
CA LEU A 134 10.57 -2.87 -5.30
C LEU A 134 10.33 -4.04 -4.35
N ASP A 135 10.53 -3.78 -3.07
CA ASP A 135 10.37 -4.77 -2.01
C ASP A 135 8.95 -4.67 -1.40
N HIS A 136 8.45 -3.45 -1.19
CA HIS A 136 7.17 -3.21 -0.52
C HIS A 136 6.23 -2.36 -1.38
N LEU A 137 5.02 -2.90 -1.63
CA LEU A 137 3.94 -2.22 -2.32
C LEU A 137 2.71 -2.12 -1.39
N CYS A 138 2.26 -0.90 -1.11
CA CYS A 138 1.08 -0.64 -0.28
C CYS A 138 0.09 0.26 -1.01
N ALA A 139 -1.19 -0.10 -1.00
CA ALA A 139 -2.27 0.72 -1.51
C ALA A 139 -3.44 0.79 -0.53
N LEU A 140 -4.16 1.91 -0.50
CA LEU A 140 -5.41 2.01 0.24
C LEU A 140 -6.52 1.24 -0.48
N HIS A 141 -6.73 1.52 -1.77
CA HIS A 141 -7.72 0.83 -2.59
C HIS A 141 -7.10 0.00 -3.72
N LEU A 142 -7.74 -1.11 -4.07
CA LEU A 142 -7.33 -1.96 -5.18
C LEU A 142 -7.39 -1.21 -6.52
N SER A 143 -8.32 -0.28 -6.68
CA SER A 143 -8.45 0.54 -7.90
C SER A 143 -7.19 1.34 -8.21
N GLU A 144 -6.41 1.72 -7.19
CA GLU A 144 -5.16 2.48 -7.37
C GLU A 144 -4.05 1.65 -8.02
N LEU A 145 -4.12 0.32 -7.86
CA LEU A 145 -3.19 -0.62 -8.47
C LEU A 145 -3.78 -1.34 -9.69
N ALA A 146 -5.09 -1.27 -9.90
CA ALA A 146 -5.78 -1.96 -10.99
C ALA A 146 -5.33 -1.45 -12.37
N ASP A 147 -5.17 -0.13 -12.48
CA ASP A 147 -4.68 0.53 -13.69
C ASP A 147 -3.14 0.54 -13.76
N TRP A 148 -2.47 -0.04 -12.76
CA TRP A 148 -1.02 -0.17 -12.74
C TRP A 148 -0.61 -1.42 -13.55
N PRO A 149 0.10 -1.25 -14.68
CA PRO A 149 0.53 -2.36 -15.53
C PRO A 149 1.73 -3.14 -14.98
N ASN A 150 2.02 -3.04 -13.67
CA ASN A 150 3.25 -3.57 -13.09
C ASN A 150 3.28 -5.09 -13.13
N ASN A 151 4.36 -5.67 -13.69
CA ASN A 151 4.65 -7.11 -13.64
C ASN A 151 5.86 -7.43 -12.75
N CYS A 152 6.35 -6.47 -11.96
CA CYS A 152 7.46 -6.70 -11.06
C CYS A 152 7.03 -7.55 -9.86
N GLN A 153 7.90 -8.50 -9.53
CA GLN A 153 7.79 -9.27 -8.31
C GLN A 153 8.09 -8.38 -7.10
N VAL A 154 7.24 -8.45 -6.08
CA VAL A 154 7.47 -7.75 -4.81
C VAL A 154 7.73 -8.75 -3.69
N HIS A 155 8.33 -8.29 -2.60
CA HIS A 155 8.45 -9.08 -1.38
C HIS A 155 7.15 -9.01 -0.57
N SER A 156 6.61 -7.81 -0.37
CA SER A 156 5.42 -7.55 0.44
C SER A 156 4.37 -6.77 -0.35
N LEU A 157 3.13 -7.24 -0.32
CA LEU A 157 1.96 -6.54 -0.85
C LEU A 157 0.94 -6.31 0.26
N THR A 158 0.47 -5.08 0.39
CA THR A 158 -0.60 -4.69 1.31
C THR A 158 -1.66 -3.89 0.56
N VAL A 159 -2.92 -4.31 0.65
CA VAL A 159 -4.06 -3.56 0.11
C VAL A 159 -5.04 -3.34 1.25
N ARG A 160 -5.21 -2.10 1.68
CA ARG A 160 -6.05 -1.72 2.83
C ARG A 160 -7.54 -1.52 2.48
N GLU A 161 -8.03 -2.36 1.59
CA GLU A 161 -9.43 -2.43 1.20
C GLU A 161 -9.95 -3.83 1.51
N THR A 162 -11.15 -3.92 2.07
CA THR A 162 -11.83 -5.19 2.27
C THR A 162 -12.11 -5.87 0.93
N VAL A 163 -11.53 -7.05 0.71
CA VAL A 163 -11.66 -7.76 -0.56
C VAL A 163 -13.06 -8.36 -0.68
N SER A 164 -13.86 -7.79 -1.58
CA SER A 164 -15.20 -8.32 -1.90
C SER A 164 -15.15 -9.35 -3.03
N GLN A 165 -16.16 -10.21 -3.11
CA GLN A 165 -16.32 -11.14 -4.23
C GLN A 165 -16.37 -10.42 -5.59
N LYS A 166 -16.89 -9.18 -5.66
CA LYS A 166 -16.96 -8.40 -6.91
C LYS A 166 -15.59 -7.93 -7.38
N SER A 167 -14.67 -7.63 -6.46
CA SER A 167 -13.31 -7.18 -6.76
C SER A 167 -12.27 -8.31 -6.79
N SER A 168 -12.69 -9.55 -6.49
CA SER A 168 -11.85 -10.76 -6.44
C SER A 168 -10.97 -10.95 -7.68
N TYR A 169 -11.53 -10.84 -8.89
CA TYR A 169 -10.79 -11.10 -10.12
C TYR A 169 -9.63 -10.10 -10.33
N LYS A 170 -9.86 -8.80 -10.08
CA LYS A 170 -8.82 -7.76 -10.17
C LYS A 170 -7.74 -7.99 -9.12
N TYR A 171 -8.15 -8.42 -7.93
CA TYR A 171 -7.23 -8.72 -6.84
C TYR A 171 -6.33 -9.90 -7.18
N LEU A 172 -6.92 -11.01 -7.66
CA LEU A 172 -6.16 -12.18 -8.10
C LEU A 172 -5.25 -11.86 -9.28
N GLU A 173 -5.66 -10.98 -10.20
CA GLU A 173 -4.82 -10.53 -11.29
C GLU A 173 -3.61 -9.74 -10.78
N LEU A 174 -3.81 -8.79 -9.85
CA LEU A 174 -2.72 -8.07 -9.18
C LEU A 174 -1.76 -9.06 -8.49
N LEU A 175 -2.30 -10.05 -7.79
CA LEU A 175 -1.51 -11.08 -7.11
C LEU A 175 -0.68 -11.93 -8.08
N ARG A 176 -1.23 -12.31 -9.24
CA ARG A 176 -0.49 -13.04 -10.28
C ARG A 176 0.67 -12.22 -10.83
N ARG A 177 0.43 -10.93 -11.06
CA ARG A 177 1.44 -10.01 -11.61
C ARG A 177 2.57 -9.71 -10.62
N THR A 178 2.24 -9.55 -9.34
CA THR A 178 3.20 -9.13 -8.30
C THR A 178 3.82 -10.30 -7.53
N SER A 179 3.17 -11.46 -7.50
CA SER A 179 3.60 -12.71 -6.86
C SER A 179 4.31 -12.52 -5.50
N PRO A 180 3.67 -11.88 -4.50
CA PRO A 180 4.32 -11.51 -3.25
C PRO A 180 4.78 -12.70 -2.40
N VAL A 181 5.77 -12.47 -1.52
CA VAL A 181 6.20 -13.43 -0.49
C VAL A 181 5.38 -13.24 0.79
N ARG A 182 5.06 -11.99 1.13
CA ARG A 182 4.16 -11.58 2.21
C ARG A 182 2.95 -10.87 1.63
N LEU A 183 1.76 -11.30 2.01
CA LEU A 183 0.50 -10.70 1.62
C LEU A 183 -0.29 -10.27 2.85
N SER A 184 -0.62 -8.98 2.94
CA SER A 184 -1.52 -8.45 3.98
C SER A 184 -2.87 -8.10 3.34
N MET A 185 -3.94 -8.73 3.83
CA MET A 185 -5.30 -8.56 3.31
C MET A 185 -6.29 -8.21 4.41
N TYR A 186 -7.32 -7.47 4.04
CA TYR A 186 -8.42 -7.11 4.92
C TYR A 186 -9.68 -7.88 4.51
N MET A 187 -10.34 -8.49 5.50
CA MET A 187 -11.57 -9.25 5.34
C MET A 187 -12.63 -8.67 6.27
N ASP A 188 -13.89 -8.76 5.85
CA ASP A 188 -15.03 -8.21 6.57
C ASP A 188 -16.06 -9.33 6.72
N THR A 189 -16.46 -9.63 7.96
CA THR A 189 -17.35 -10.76 8.25
C THR A 189 -18.72 -10.62 7.58
N ASN A 190 -19.15 -9.39 7.28
CA ASN A 190 -20.44 -9.09 6.65
C ASN A 190 -20.41 -9.19 5.12
N LYS A 191 -19.22 -9.30 4.52
CA LYS A 191 -19.06 -9.31 3.07
C LYS A 191 -18.69 -10.70 2.59
N ASP A 192 -19.22 -11.06 1.43
CA ASP A 192 -18.75 -12.23 0.70
C ASP A 192 -17.30 -11.99 0.28
N CYS A 193 -16.39 -12.71 0.95
CA CYS A 193 -14.96 -12.58 0.77
C CYS A 193 -14.43 -13.49 -0.35
N LEU A 194 -13.24 -13.17 -0.84
CA LEU A 194 -12.49 -14.00 -1.80
C LEU A 194 -12.27 -15.43 -1.27
N SER A 195 -12.44 -16.44 -2.14
CA SER A 195 -12.02 -17.81 -1.83
C SER A 195 -10.48 -17.89 -1.77
N LEU A 196 -9.94 -18.17 -0.57
CA LEU A 196 -8.49 -18.26 -0.37
C LEU A 196 -7.85 -19.45 -1.11
N GLY A 197 -8.63 -20.45 -1.52
CA GLY A 197 -8.11 -21.58 -2.32
C GLY A 197 -7.54 -21.19 -3.67
N GLU A 198 -7.89 -20.01 -4.21
CA GLU A 198 -7.30 -19.50 -5.45
C GLU A 198 -5.92 -18.87 -5.26
N LEU A 199 -5.54 -18.55 -4.01
CA LEU A 199 -4.27 -17.90 -3.71
C LEU A 199 -3.06 -18.77 -4.04
N GLU A 200 -3.15 -20.09 -3.78
CA GLU A 200 -2.04 -21.01 -4.08
C GLU A 200 -1.65 -20.98 -5.57
N ARG A 201 -2.66 -20.92 -6.45
CA ARG A 201 -2.45 -20.85 -7.90
C ARG A 201 -1.92 -19.49 -8.35
N CYS A 202 -2.28 -18.43 -7.64
CA CYS A 202 -1.95 -17.05 -8.03
C CYS A 202 -0.62 -16.57 -7.44
N VAL A 203 -0.20 -17.10 -6.29
CA VAL A 203 0.94 -16.59 -5.52
C VAL A 203 1.83 -17.75 -5.02
N PRO A 204 2.55 -18.46 -5.91
CA PRO A 204 3.37 -19.62 -5.53
C PRO A 204 4.52 -19.28 -4.56
N ARG A 205 4.92 -17.99 -4.52
CA ARG A 205 5.98 -17.47 -3.64
C ARG A 205 5.48 -17.13 -2.24
N LEU A 206 4.17 -17.20 -1.98
CA LEU A 206 3.60 -16.81 -0.69
C LEU A 206 4.17 -17.67 0.45
N ARG A 207 4.66 -17.00 1.50
CA ARG A 207 5.17 -17.61 2.73
C ARG A 207 4.55 -17.01 3.97
N VAL A 208 4.05 -15.78 3.90
CA VAL A 208 3.40 -15.11 5.03
C VAL A 208 2.07 -14.53 4.55
N LEU A 209 0.98 -14.92 5.22
CA LEU A 209 -0.35 -14.36 5.03
C LEU A 209 -0.76 -13.63 6.30
N GLU A 210 -0.95 -12.32 6.19
CA GLU A 210 -1.47 -11.48 7.26
C GLU A 210 -2.92 -11.13 6.92
N LEU A 211 -3.86 -11.54 7.77
CA LEU A 211 -5.28 -11.25 7.61
C LEU A 211 -5.74 -10.36 8.75
N SER A 212 -6.22 -9.17 8.40
CA SER A 212 -6.95 -8.30 9.31
C SER A 212 -8.44 -8.52 9.07
N VAL A 213 -9.13 -9.05 10.06
CA VAL A 213 -10.55 -9.39 10.01
C VAL A 213 -11.32 -8.33 10.78
N ILE A 214 -12.17 -7.58 10.08
CA ILE A 214 -13.14 -6.68 10.69
C ILE A 214 -14.39 -7.51 10.98
N ALA A 215 -14.68 -7.68 12.26
CA ALA A 215 -15.69 -8.60 12.76
C ALA A 215 -16.84 -7.90 13.48
N GLU A 216 -18.06 -8.22 13.05
CA GLU A 216 -19.24 -7.98 13.87
C GLU A 216 -19.40 -9.06 14.96
N PRO A 217 -19.93 -8.71 16.15
CA PRO A 217 -19.88 -9.60 17.31
C PRO A 217 -20.74 -10.86 17.16
N HIS A 218 -21.81 -10.80 16.37
CA HIS A 218 -22.88 -11.80 16.44
C HIS A 218 -22.57 -13.08 15.64
N ASP A 219 -21.54 -13.06 14.77
CA ASP A 219 -21.20 -14.17 13.86
C ASP A 219 -19.72 -14.57 13.88
N LEU A 220 -18.92 -14.05 14.82
CA LEU A 220 -17.46 -14.24 14.81
C LEU A 220 -17.05 -15.73 14.86
N LYS A 221 -17.69 -16.52 15.73
CA LYS A 221 -17.38 -17.95 15.88
C LYS A 221 -17.69 -18.74 14.60
N VAL A 222 -18.87 -18.52 14.04
CA VAL A 222 -19.32 -19.16 12.79
C VAL A 222 -18.39 -18.75 11.65
N TRP A 223 -18.07 -17.47 11.54
CA TRP A 223 -17.20 -16.99 10.48
C TRP A 223 -15.77 -17.54 10.61
N LEU A 224 -15.18 -17.56 11.81
CA LEU A 224 -13.82 -18.07 12.01
C LEU A 224 -13.73 -19.57 11.76
N PHE A 225 -14.62 -20.38 12.34
CA PHE A 225 -14.49 -21.83 12.27
C PHE A 225 -15.18 -22.47 11.06
N ASP A 226 -16.33 -21.95 10.64
CA ASP A 226 -17.10 -22.55 9.53
C ASP A 226 -16.72 -21.94 8.17
N ARG A 227 -16.07 -20.76 8.15
CA ARG A 227 -15.61 -20.13 6.90
C ARG A 227 -14.08 -20.00 6.83
N LEU A 228 -13.45 -19.27 7.74
CA LEU A 228 -12.02 -18.94 7.63
C LEU A 228 -11.14 -20.19 7.70
N VAL A 229 -11.32 -21.06 8.68
CA VAL A 229 -10.50 -22.28 8.83
C VAL A 229 -10.59 -23.19 7.59
N PRO A 230 -11.81 -23.51 7.07
CA PRO A 230 -11.95 -24.22 5.80
C PRO A 230 -11.32 -23.50 4.61
N MET A 231 -11.42 -22.16 4.54
CA MET A 231 -10.81 -21.39 3.46
C MET A 231 -9.28 -21.45 3.50
N LEU A 232 -8.70 -21.36 4.69
CA LEU A 232 -7.24 -21.44 4.88
C LEU A 232 -6.71 -22.84 4.58
N SER A 233 -7.46 -23.91 4.87
CA SER A 233 -7.04 -25.29 4.57
C SER A 233 -6.96 -25.59 3.07
N LEU A 234 -7.61 -24.78 2.24
CA LEU A 234 -7.46 -24.82 0.78
C LEU A 234 -6.15 -24.20 0.28
N ILE A 235 -5.39 -23.49 1.13
CA ILE A 235 -4.09 -22.95 0.75
C ILE A 235 -3.06 -24.08 0.86
N GLY A 236 -2.76 -24.77 -0.24
CA GLY A 236 -1.78 -25.86 -0.29
C GLY A 236 -0.31 -25.42 -0.15
N ALA A 237 -0.04 -24.21 0.36
CA ALA A 237 1.31 -23.67 0.45
C ALA A 237 2.14 -24.38 1.55
N PRO A 238 3.31 -24.95 1.22
CA PRO A 238 4.22 -25.48 2.23
C PRO A 238 4.87 -24.30 2.98
N TYR A 239 4.81 -24.32 4.32
CA TYR A 239 5.40 -23.30 5.20
C TYR A 239 4.77 -21.91 5.11
N LEU A 240 3.45 -21.86 5.34
CA LEU A 240 2.72 -20.60 5.48
C LEU A 240 2.72 -20.14 6.94
N GLU A 241 3.23 -18.94 7.19
CA GLU A 241 2.96 -18.21 8.43
C GLU A 241 1.64 -17.46 8.29
N ILE A 242 0.70 -17.71 9.19
CA ILE A 242 -0.60 -17.02 9.21
C ILE A 242 -0.60 -16.09 10.42
N ARG A 243 -0.79 -14.79 10.16
CA ARG A 243 -1.01 -13.76 11.18
C ARG A 243 -2.45 -13.31 11.07
N LEU A 244 -3.18 -13.37 12.18
CA LEU A 244 -4.58 -12.96 12.25
C LEU A 244 -4.68 -11.79 13.21
N ASP A 245 -5.19 -10.67 12.70
CA ASP A 245 -5.63 -9.53 13.49
C ASP A 245 -7.15 -9.46 13.41
N ILE A 246 -7.83 -9.21 14.54
CA ILE A 246 -9.29 -9.21 14.61
C ILE A 246 -9.74 -7.90 15.23
N GLU A 247 -10.24 -7.01 14.38
CA GLU A 247 -10.82 -5.73 14.74
C GLU A 247 -12.32 -5.92 14.98
N SER A 248 -12.87 -5.38 16.07
CA SER A 248 -14.31 -5.41 16.34
C SER A 248 -14.72 -4.21 17.17
N ASP A 249 -15.93 -3.71 16.92
CA ASP A 249 -16.53 -2.58 17.64
C ASP A 249 -16.96 -2.93 19.08
N THR A 250 -16.94 -4.21 19.45
CA THR A 250 -17.22 -4.61 20.83
C THR A 250 -16.01 -4.38 21.72
N GLU A 251 -16.18 -3.54 22.75
CA GLU A 251 -15.20 -3.41 23.83
C GLU A 251 -14.86 -4.79 24.41
N LEU A 252 -13.58 -5.02 24.73
CA LEU A 252 -13.09 -6.24 25.40
C LEU A 252 -13.91 -6.63 26.64
N SER A 253 -14.47 -5.64 27.35
CA SER A 253 -15.30 -5.78 28.55
C SER A 253 -16.68 -6.37 28.29
N GLN A 254 -17.16 -6.32 27.04
CA GLN A 254 -18.51 -6.74 26.64
C GLN A 254 -18.53 -8.08 25.90
N ARG A 255 -17.36 -8.70 25.68
CA ARG A 255 -17.27 -9.99 25.00
C ARG A 255 -17.75 -11.13 25.88
N THR A 256 -18.45 -12.07 25.26
CA THR A 256 -18.93 -13.28 25.95
C THR A 256 -17.76 -14.22 26.25
N ALA A 257 -17.90 -15.05 27.29
CA ALA A 257 -16.92 -16.08 27.60
C ALA A 257 -16.68 -17.04 26.41
N GLU A 258 -17.71 -17.23 25.57
CA GLU A 258 -17.64 -18.06 24.36
C GLU A 258 -16.72 -17.47 23.28
N GLU A 259 -16.71 -16.14 23.10
CA GLU A 259 -15.82 -15.48 22.13
C GLU A 259 -14.35 -15.55 22.55
N VAL A 260 -14.07 -15.42 23.85
CA VAL A 260 -12.71 -15.52 24.39
C VAL A 260 -12.17 -16.94 24.22
N GLU A 261 -12.99 -17.96 24.50
CA GLU A 261 -12.60 -19.35 24.29
C GLU A 261 -12.42 -19.68 22.80
N CYS A 262 -13.32 -19.18 21.94
CA CYS A 262 -13.21 -19.28 20.48
C CYS A 262 -11.86 -18.77 19.96
N LEU A 263 -11.44 -17.58 20.40
CA LEU A 263 -10.16 -16.98 20.00
C LEU A 263 -8.96 -17.75 20.53
N ARG A 264 -9.07 -18.39 21.71
CA ARG A 264 -8.05 -19.25 22.29
C ARG A 264 -7.89 -20.57 21.52
N GLU A 265 -8.98 -21.16 21.03
CA GLU A 265 -8.96 -22.41 20.28
C GLU A 265 -8.54 -22.24 18.82
N LEU A 266 -8.68 -21.05 18.25
CA LEU A 266 -8.41 -20.77 16.83
C LEU A 266 -7.02 -21.25 16.34
N PRO A 267 -5.89 -20.98 17.04
CA PRO A 267 -4.59 -21.45 16.59
C PRO A 267 -4.50 -22.98 16.51
N LEU A 268 -5.13 -23.69 17.46
CA LEU A 268 -5.16 -25.16 17.48
C LEU A 268 -5.99 -25.71 16.32
N GLN A 269 -7.13 -25.09 16.01
CA GLN A 269 -7.98 -25.50 14.90
C GLN A 269 -7.29 -25.26 13.55
N ILE A 270 -6.61 -24.13 13.37
CA ILE A 270 -5.83 -23.88 12.15
C ILE A 270 -4.68 -24.89 12.04
N ALA A 271 -3.92 -25.13 13.11
CA ALA A 271 -2.81 -26.08 13.10
C ALA A 271 -3.26 -27.52 12.78
N ARG A 272 -4.45 -27.93 13.24
CA ARG A 272 -5.05 -29.23 12.91
C ARG A 272 -5.44 -29.35 11.44
N ASN A 273 -5.98 -28.29 10.87
CA ASN A 273 -6.47 -28.28 9.48
C ASN A 273 -5.37 -27.97 8.46
N ILE A 274 -4.25 -27.38 8.90
CA ILE A 274 -3.13 -26.95 8.04
C ILE A 274 -1.81 -27.37 8.69
N PRO A 275 -1.43 -28.65 8.61
CA PRO A 275 -0.26 -29.18 9.33
C PRO A 275 1.07 -28.53 8.89
N SER A 276 1.10 -27.94 7.70
CA SER A 276 2.26 -27.24 7.14
C SER A 276 2.38 -25.78 7.58
N ALA A 277 1.37 -25.21 8.25
CA ALA A 277 1.35 -23.81 8.65
C ALA A 277 1.96 -23.60 10.04
N LYS A 278 2.84 -22.61 10.16
CA LYS A 278 3.23 -22.06 11.47
C LYS A 278 2.27 -20.94 11.79
N VAL A 279 1.28 -21.22 12.64
CA VAL A 279 0.30 -20.20 13.03
C VAL A 279 0.92 -19.34 14.14
N ALA A 280 1.20 -18.09 13.82
CA ALA A 280 1.59 -17.10 14.81
C ALA A 280 0.40 -16.18 15.03
N LEU A 281 -0.41 -16.47 16.05
CA LEU A 281 -1.47 -15.57 16.50
C LEU A 281 -0.83 -14.39 17.23
N HIS A 282 -0.28 -13.46 16.46
CA HIS A 282 0.33 -12.25 16.97
C HIS A 282 -0.77 -11.24 17.31
N THR A 283 -1.37 -11.44 18.48
CA THR A 283 -2.09 -10.38 19.22
C THR A 283 -3.46 -10.03 18.64
N ILE A 284 -4.48 -10.28 19.45
CA ILE A 284 -5.79 -9.63 19.31
C ILE A 284 -5.60 -8.19 19.82
N LEU A 285 -5.17 -7.28 18.95
CA LEU A 285 -5.19 -5.85 19.25
C LEU A 285 -6.57 -5.34 18.84
N ILE A 286 -7.52 -5.45 19.76
CA ILE A 286 -8.82 -4.78 19.59
C ILE A 286 -8.56 -3.29 19.77
N GLN A 287 -8.25 -2.62 18.68
CA GLN A 287 -8.27 -1.18 18.60
C GLN A 287 -9.69 -0.77 18.16
N PRO A 288 -10.28 0.29 18.77
CA PRO A 288 -11.51 0.86 18.24
C PRO A 288 -11.29 1.25 16.78
N LEU A 289 -12.29 1.04 15.90
CA LEU A 289 -12.23 1.49 14.51
C LEU A 289 -11.93 2.99 14.47
N VAL A 290 -10.68 3.35 14.17
CA VAL A 290 -10.33 4.74 13.85
C VAL A 290 -10.51 4.88 12.35
N TYR A 291 -11.69 5.32 11.93
CA TYR A 291 -11.90 5.79 10.57
C TYR A 291 -10.88 6.92 10.30
N PRO A 292 -9.98 6.80 9.30
CA PRO A 292 -9.24 7.96 8.86
C PRO A 292 -10.24 8.94 8.23
N GLN A 293 -10.40 10.10 8.85
CA GLN A 293 -11.08 11.26 8.26
C GLN A 293 -10.27 11.86 7.11
#